data_AF-A0A7Z2Q0Y3-F1
#
_entry.id   AF-A0A7Z2Q0Y3-F1
#
_cell.length_a   1.000
_cell.length_b   1.000
_cell.length_c   1.000
_cell.angle_alpha   90.00
_cell.angle_beta   90.00
_cell.angle_gamma   90.00
#
_symmetry.space_group_name_H-M   'P 1'
#
loop_
_entity.id
_entity.type
_entity.pdbx_description
1 polymer ?
#
loop_
_entity_poly.entity_id
_entity_poly.type
_entity_poly.pdbx_seq_one_letter_code
_entity_poly.pdbx_strand_id
1 'polypeptide(L)' 'MAAALRDAGIPRKAYSIPQFCARHALSEGFYRKMRERGLGPRETRILDRVIITEEAETDWRREREAATAVVE' A
#
# COMPACT_ATOMS: atom_id res chain seq x y z
N MET A 1 20.56 -6.46 3.84
CA MET A 1 19.79 -5.60 4.77
C MET A 1 18.35 -6.08 4.99
N ALA A 2 17.52 -6.24 3.94
CA ALA A 2 16.12 -6.64 4.13
C ALA A 2 15.90 -8.08 4.65
N ALA A 3 16.88 -8.98 4.57
CA ALA A 3 16.84 -10.30 5.19
C ALA A 3 17.13 -10.19 6.69
N ALA A 4 18.28 -9.61 7.06
CA ALA A 4 18.67 -9.38 8.46
C ALA A 4 17.60 -8.67 9.33
N LEU A 5 16.86 -7.69 8.77
CA LEU A 5 15.75 -7.06 9.49
C LEU A 5 14.60 -8.04 9.78
N ARG A 6 14.32 -8.98 8.86
CA ARG A 6 13.33 -10.04 9.06
C ARG A 6 13.81 -11.06 10.09
N ASP A 7 15.06 -11.49 10.00
CA ASP A 7 15.68 -12.40 10.99
C ASP A 7 15.66 -11.80 12.40
N ALA A 8 15.85 -10.48 12.52
CA ALA A 8 15.76 -9.75 13.79
C ALA A 8 14.31 -9.47 14.27
N GLY A 9 13.28 -9.93 13.55
CA GLY A 9 11.89 -9.70 13.92
C GLY A 9 11.41 -8.25 13.78
N ILE A 10 12.15 -7.39 13.09
CA ILE A 10 11.78 -5.98 12.91
C ILE A 10 10.73 -5.90 11.79
N PRO A 11 9.51 -5.40 12.09
CA PRO A 11 8.44 -5.36 11.10
C PRO A 11 8.74 -4.35 10.00
N ARG A 12 8.28 -4.65 8.79
CA ARG A 12 8.36 -3.74 7.65
C ARG A 12 7.34 -2.61 7.81
N LYS A 13 7.79 -1.36 7.70
CA LYS A 13 6.96 -0.15 7.82
C LYS A 13 6.72 0.61 6.52
N ALA A 14 7.30 0.13 5.42
CA ALA A 14 7.20 0.77 4.11
C ALA A 14 7.26 -0.26 2.99
N TYR A 15 6.51 0.00 1.93
CA TYR A 15 6.28 -0.91 0.81
C TYR A 15 6.48 -0.19 -0.52
N SER A 16 7.09 -0.87 -1.49
CA SER A 16 6.95 -0.47 -2.90
C SER A 16 5.56 -0.86 -3.43
N ILE A 17 5.17 -0.34 -4.59
CA ILE A 17 3.89 -0.72 -5.24
C ILE A 17 3.76 -2.25 -5.39
N PRO A 18 4.75 -3.01 -5.93
CA PRO A 18 4.63 -4.47 -6.01
C PRO A 18 4.44 -5.16 -4.65
N GLN A 19 5.07 -4.63 -3.59
CA GLN A 19 4.95 -5.21 -2.25
C GLN A 19 3.58 -4.94 -1.63
N PHE A 20 3.06 -3.72 -1.80
CA PHE A 20 1.69 -3.37 -1.42
C PHE A 20 0.69 -4.26 -2.16
N CYS A 21 0.84 -4.37 -3.49
CA CYS A 21 0.00 -5.24 -4.32
C CYS A 21 -0.01 -6.68 -3.81
N ALA A 22 1.17 -7.28 -3.57
CA ALA A 22 1.27 -8.65 -3.06
C ALA A 22 0.61 -8.82 -1.67
N ARG A 23 0.79 -7.84 -0.78
CA ARG A 23 0.21 -7.85 0.57
C ARG A 23 -1.31 -7.77 0.58
N HIS A 24 -1.91 -7.10 -0.41
CA HIS A 24 -3.36 -6.88 -0.51
C HIS A 24 -4.04 -7.74 -1.60
N ALA A 25 -3.35 -8.75 -2.13
CA ALA A 25 -3.85 -9.59 -3.22
C ALA A 25 -4.33 -8.79 -4.45
N LEU A 26 -3.64 -7.69 -4.78
CA LEU A 26 -3.90 -6.86 -5.95
C LEU A 26 -2.88 -7.13 -7.04
N SER A 27 -3.30 -7.05 -8.30
CA SER A 27 -2.35 -6.96 -9.42
C SER A 27 -1.85 -5.53 -9.58
N GLU A 28 -0.63 -5.35 -10.08
CA GLU A 28 -0.09 -4.02 -10.38
C GLU A 28 -0.94 -3.27 -11.42
N GLY A 29 -1.53 -3.99 -12.38
CA GLY A 29 -2.45 -3.40 -13.35
C GLY A 29 -3.72 -2.86 -12.69
N PHE A 30 -4.26 -3.58 -11.70
CA PHE A 30 -5.38 -3.10 -10.91
C PHE A 30 -5.00 -1.90 -10.04
N TYR A 31 -3.81 -1.92 -9.42
CA TYR A 31 -3.29 -0.79 -8.67
C TYR A 31 -3.19 0.48 -9.53
N ARG A 32 -2.68 0.38 -10.76
CA ARG A 32 -2.60 1.51 -11.69
C ARG A 32 -3.99 2.10 -11.97
N LYS A 33 -4.99 1.26 -12.28
CA LYS A 33 -6.39 1.69 -12.48
C LYS A 33 -6.99 2.34 -11.23
N MET A 34 -6.74 1.75 -10.06
CA MET A 34 -7.21 2.27 -8.77
C MET A 34 -6.62 3.65 -8.48
N ARG A 35 -5.31 3.81 -8.69
CA ARG A 35 -4.58 5.07 -8.51
C ARG A 35 -5.07 6.17 -9.46
N GLU A 36 -5.27 5.84 -10.74
CA GLU A 36 -5.82 6.79 -11.74
C GLU A 36 -7.20 7.32 -11.33
N ARG A 37 -7.99 6.50 -10.62
CA ARG A 37 -9.30 6.86 -10.09
C ARG A 37 -9.25 7.56 -8.72
N GLY A 38 -8.05 7.85 -8.19
CA GLY A 38 -7.89 8.44 -6.86
C GLY A 38 -8.27 7.50 -5.71
N LEU A 39 -8.31 6.18 -5.97
CA LEU A 39 -8.75 5.16 -5.01
C LEU A 39 -7.59 4.45 -4.31
N GLY A 40 -6.34 4.83 -4.63
CA GLY A 40 -5.13 4.21 -4.08
C GLY A 40 -4.67 4.86 -2.77
N PRO A 41 -3.73 4.22 -2.06
CA PRO A 41 -3.15 4.79 -0.85
C PRO A 41 -2.33 6.04 -1.16
N ARG A 42 -2.05 6.83 -0.11
CA ARG A 42 -1.12 7.96 -0.22
C ARG A 42 0.28 7.45 -0.59
N GLU A 43 0.85 8.03 -1.65
CA GLU A 43 2.18 7.69 -2.15
C GLU A 43 3.21 8.75 -1.72
N THR A 44 4.35 8.31 -1.19
CA THR A 44 5.54 9.15 -1.06
C THR A 44 6.45 8.92 -2.26
N ARG A 45 6.73 9.96 -3.05
CA ARG A 45 7.61 9.87 -4.23
C ARG A 45 8.97 10.47 -3.92
N ILE A 46 10.01 9.68 -4.07
CA ILE A 46 11.41 10.09 -3.87
C ILE A 46 12.18 9.69 -5.12
N LEU A 47 12.52 10.67 -5.96
CA LEU A 47 13.15 10.44 -7.27
C LEU A 47 12.34 9.41 -8.10
N ASP A 48 12.95 8.28 -8.46
CA ASP A 48 12.34 7.19 -9.23
C ASP A 48 11.52 6.20 -8.37
N ARG A 49 11.46 6.41 -7.06
CA ARG A 49 10.85 5.46 -6.12
C ARG A 49 9.52 5.95 -5.59
N VAL A 50 8.57 5.01 -5.53
CA VAL A 50 7.30 5.17 -4.83
C VAL A 50 7.33 4.32 -3.57
N ILE A 51 7.04 4.95 -2.44
CA ILE A 51 6.98 4.34 -1.12
C ILE A 51 5.58 4.55 -0.55
N ILE A 52 4.96 3.47 -0.10
CA ILE A 52 3.70 3.44 0.63
C ILE A 52 4.05 3.06 2.07
N THR A 53 3.82 3.96 3.02
CA THR A 53 4.09 3.67 4.43
C THR A 53 2.97 2.82 5.04
N GLU A 54 3.22 2.17 6.16
CA GLU A 54 2.22 1.39 6.89
C GLU A 54 1.02 2.26 7.30
N GLU A 55 1.26 3.52 7.65
CA GLU A 55 0.22 4.49 8.00
C GLU A 55 -0.65 4.81 6.78
N ALA A 56 -0.03 5.03 5.61
CA ALA A 56 -0.76 5.27 4.37
C ALA A 56 -1.60 4.05 3.93
N GLU A 57 -1.08 2.82 4.13
CA GLU A 57 -1.84 1.59 3.95
C GLU A 57 -3.06 1.53 4.90
N THR A 58 -2.83 1.84 6.18
CA THR A 58 -3.86 1.75 7.22
C THR A 58 -4.99 2.75 6.96
N ASP A 59 -4.65 3.99 6.61
CA ASP A 59 -5.62 5.03 6.23
C ASP A 59 -6.44 4.58 5.02
N TRP A 60 -5.76 4.11 3.98
CA TRP A 60 -6.42 3.62 2.76
C TRP A 60 -7.39 2.49 3.05
N ARG A 61 -6.99 1.50 3.87
CA ARG A 61 -7.86 0.38 4.23
C ARG A 61 -9.13 0.88 4.91
N ARG A 62 -8.99 1.77 5.89
CA ARG A 62 -10.14 2.38 6.59
C ARG A 62 -11.07 3.13 5.64
N GLU A 63 -10.51 3.90 4.71
CA GLU A 63 -11.31 4.60 3.70
C GLU A 63 -12.06 3.63 2.78
N ARG A 64 -11.41 2.53 2.34
CA ARG A 64 -12.06 1.52 1.47
C ARG A 64 -13.17 0.79 2.21
N GLU A 65 -12.93 0.40 3.45
CA GLU A 65 -13.93 -0.26 4.31
C GLU A 65 -15.12 0.67 4.57
N ALA A 66 -14.86 1.94 4.91
CA ALA A 66 -15.91 2.94 5.12
C ALA A 66 -16.73 3.21 3.85
N ALA A 67 -16.09 3.30 2.68
CA ALA A 67 -16.77 3.51 1.42
C ALA A 67 -17.69 2.35 1.02
N THR A 68 -17.37 1.11 1.41
CA THR A 68 -18.23 -0.05 1.21
C THR A 68 -19.34 -0.15 2.26
N ALA A 69 -19.06 0.21 3.52
CA ALA A 69 -20.06 0.20 4.60
C ALA A 69 -21.21 1.21 4.40
N VAL A 70 -21.03 2.20 3.53
CA VAL A 70 -22.05 3.21 3.19
C VAL A 70 -22.98 2.75 2.05
N VAL A 71 -22.76 1.55 1.49
CA VAL A 71 -23.64 0.96 0.47
C VAL A 71 -24.67 0.05 1.16
N GLU A 72 -25.67 0.66 1.81
CA GLU A 72 -26.95 0.03 2.20
C GLU A 72 -28.09 0.49 1.28
#